data_AF-A0A7X8EXC1-F1
#
_entry.id   AF-A0A7X8EXC1-F1
#
_cell.length_a   1.000
_cell.length_b   1.000
_cell.length_c   1.000
_cell.angle_alpha   90.00
_cell.angle_beta   90.00
_cell.angle_gamma   90.00
#
_symmetry.space_group_name_H-M   'P 1'
#
loop_
_entity.id
_entity.type
_entity.pdbx_description
1 polymer ?
#
loop_
_entity_poly.entity_id
_entity_poly.type
_entity_poly.pdbx_seq_one_letter_code
_entity_poly.pdbx_strand_id
1 'polypeptide(L)'
;MARRADGYLAIDDCISQMQRSSRAGFEAEMLCLRPSLENAVFAEFDPAVHVGPVDYQPTLPLYRAIDFGFVNPFVCLWIQTDQTGRVFVIDEYVCRRKTIAEHAAFIKAHTPCASTQVAGTFCDPAGAGRNDITGTGAVHELAAAGIRATWRKSRILEGIEKIRVALRAGDGTGRLTLSPRCVRLIEALRCYHYPAGGAGVTELPEKDGLHDHPIDALRYFFVNVASAAAPRKHRY
;
A
#
# COMPACT_ATOMS: atom_id res chain seq x y z
N MET A 1 -41.49 -30.36 5.38
CA MET A 1 -40.49 -31.23 4.72
C MET A 1 -39.52 -30.35 3.95
N ALA A 2 -38.24 -30.38 4.33
CA ALA A 2 -37.18 -29.60 3.71
C ALA A 2 -36.90 -30.12 2.29
N ARG A 3 -36.90 -29.22 1.31
CA ARG A 3 -36.62 -29.50 -0.10
C ARG A 3 -35.09 -29.54 -0.26
N ARG A 4 -34.54 -30.71 -0.60
CA ARG A 4 -33.11 -30.89 -0.92
C ARG A 4 -32.77 -29.99 -2.11
N ALA A 5 -31.81 -29.09 -1.92
CA ALA A 5 -31.20 -28.33 -3.00
C ALA A 5 -30.01 -29.15 -3.50
N ASP A 6 -30.16 -29.80 -4.64
CA ASP A 6 -29.04 -30.43 -5.35
C ASP A 6 -28.27 -29.30 -6.06
N GLY A 7 -27.03 -29.06 -5.62
CA GLY A 7 -26.17 -28.00 -6.13
C GLY A 7 -25.94 -28.10 -7.64
N TYR A 8 -25.75 -26.95 -8.28
CA TYR A 8 -25.76 -26.77 -9.74
C TYR A 8 -24.54 -27.37 -10.49
N LEU A 9 -23.58 -27.98 -9.78
CA LEU A 9 -22.33 -28.49 -10.34
C LEU A 9 -22.21 -29.99 -10.02
N ALA A 10 -22.08 -30.82 -11.06
CA ALA A 10 -21.84 -32.25 -10.90
C ALA A 10 -20.41 -32.49 -10.38
N ILE A 11 -20.24 -33.51 -9.52
CA ILE A 11 -18.94 -33.85 -8.94
C ILE A 11 -17.90 -34.16 -10.03
N ASP A 12 -18.33 -34.81 -11.11
CA ASP A 12 -17.45 -35.15 -12.24
C ASP A 12 -16.98 -33.91 -13.03
N ASP A 13 -17.77 -32.84 -13.06
CA ASP A 13 -17.39 -31.57 -13.66
C ASP A 13 -16.35 -30.84 -12.81
N CYS A 14 -16.51 -30.87 -11.48
CA CYS A 14 -15.51 -30.34 -10.54
C CYS A 14 -14.17 -31.10 -10.64
N ILE A 15 -14.21 -32.43 -10.76
CA ILE A 15 -13.01 -33.26 -10.95
C ILE A 15 -12.34 -32.96 -12.29
N SER A 16 -13.14 -32.82 -13.36
CA SER A 16 -12.62 -32.48 -14.69
C SER A 16 -11.99 -31.09 -14.75
N GLN A 17 -12.55 -30.10 -14.04
CA GLN A 17 -11.93 -28.78 -13.90
C GLN A 17 -10.66 -28.83 -13.05
N MET A 18 -10.64 -29.59 -11.95
CA MET A 18 -9.46 -29.77 -11.11
C MET A 18 -8.27 -30.40 -11.87
N GLN A 19 -8.53 -31.27 -12.85
CA GLN A 19 -7.49 -31.88 -13.70
C GLN A 19 -6.99 -30.96 -14.81
N ARG A 20 -7.75 -29.91 -15.18
CA ARG A 20 -7.43 -28.99 -16.28
C ARG A 20 -6.76 -27.69 -15.81
N SER A 21 -6.93 -27.31 -14.54
CA SER A 21 -6.32 -26.12 -13.96
C SER A 21 -5.09 -26.48 -13.11
N SER A 22 -4.11 -25.58 -13.05
CA SER A 22 -3.01 -25.72 -12.09
C SER A 22 -3.57 -25.68 -10.66
N ARG A 23 -2.90 -26.30 -9.69
CA ARG A 23 -3.37 -26.29 -8.29
C ARG A 23 -3.59 -24.87 -7.78
N ALA A 24 -2.71 -23.94 -8.14
CA ALA A 24 -2.85 -22.52 -7.80
C ALA A 24 -4.06 -21.87 -8.50
N GLY A 25 -4.29 -22.15 -9.78
CA GLY A 25 -5.46 -21.67 -10.53
C GLY A 25 -6.76 -22.23 -9.96
N PHE A 26 -6.80 -23.50 -9.60
CA PHE A 26 -7.97 -24.13 -8.98
C PHE A 26 -8.24 -23.59 -7.56
N GLU A 27 -7.19 -23.44 -6.75
CA GLU A 27 -7.28 -22.80 -5.42
C GLU A 27 -7.78 -21.36 -5.51
N ALA A 28 -7.47 -20.64 -6.59
CA ALA A 28 -7.89 -19.27 -6.80
C ALA A 28 -9.28 -19.09 -7.39
N GLU A 29 -9.57 -19.79 -8.49
CA GLU A 29 -10.78 -19.59 -9.28
C GLU A 29 -11.96 -20.42 -8.75
N MET A 30 -11.70 -21.65 -8.29
CA MET A 30 -12.76 -22.58 -7.89
C MET A 30 -12.96 -22.65 -6.38
N LEU A 31 -11.87 -22.54 -5.60
CA LEU A 31 -11.95 -22.58 -4.14
C LEU A 31 -11.93 -21.19 -3.49
N CYS A 32 -11.56 -20.15 -4.24
CA CYS A 32 -11.37 -18.78 -3.75
C CYS A 32 -10.48 -18.69 -2.50
N LEU A 33 -9.52 -19.61 -2.35
CA LEU A 33 -8.64 -19.69 -1.17
C LEU A 33 -7.52 -18.65 -1.24
N ARG A 34 -7.05 -18.32 -2.45
CA ARG A 34 -5.91 -17.43 -2.70
C ARG A 34 -6.07 -16.72 -4.05
N PRO A 35 -5.70 -15.45 -4.23
CA PRO A 35 -5.73 -14.83 -5.55
C PRO A 35 -4.75 -15.51 -6.52
N SER A 36 -5.05 -15.49 -7.82
CA SER A 36 -4.14 -16.00 -8.86
C SER A 36 -2.87 -15.14 -8.90
N LEU A 37 -1.69 -15.79 -8.88
CA LEU A 37 -0.39 -15.13 -8.93
C LEU A 37 0.05 -14.77 -10.35
N GLU A 38 -0.61 -15.30 -11.39
CA GLU A 38 -0.17 -15.17 -12.78
C GLU A 38 -0.11 -13.71 -13.26
N ASN A 39 -0.90 -12.82 -12.63
CA ASN A 39 -0.91 -11.39 -12.91
C ASN A 39 -0.53 -10.53 -11.69
N ALA A 40 -0.09 -11.11 -10.58
CA ALA A 40 0.19 -10.36 -9.36
C ALA A 40 1.40 -9.44 -9.53
N VAL A 41 1.25 -8.16 -9.17
CA VAL A 41 2.32 -7.16 -9.26
C VAL A 41 3.44 -7.47 -8.25
N PHE A 42 3.08 -8.02 -7.09
CA PHE A 42 3.99 -8.33 -5.99
C PHE A 42 3.98 -9.84 -5.67
N ALA A 43 4.29 -10.67 -6.67
CA ALA A 43 4.29 -12.14 -6.52
C ALA A 43 5.22 -12.67 -5.41
N GLU A 44 6.27 -11.93 -5.05
CA GLU A 44 7.19 -12.27 -3.95
C GLU A 44 6.65 -11.92 -2.56
N PHE A 45 5.50 -11.25 -2.45
CA PHE A 45 4.90 -10.96 -1.15
C PHE A 45 4.34 -12.23 -0.52
N ASP A 46 4.99 -12.67 0.55
CA ASP A 46 4.50 -13.72 1.43
C ASP A 46 4.16 -13.16 2.83
N PRO A 47 2.90 -13.21 3.30
CA PRO A 47 2.54 -12.81 4.65
C PRO A 47 3.34 -13.53 5.75
N ALA A 48 3.74 -14.78 5.54
CA ALA A 48 4.52 -15.53 6.53
C ALA A 48 5.95 -14.99 6.71
N VAL A 49 6.46 -14.27 5.71
CA VAL A 49 7.81 -13.67 5.72
C VAL A 49 7.75 -12.19 6.05
N HIS A 50 6.78 -11.47 5.49
CA HIS A 50 6.73 -10.00 5.52
C HIS A 50 5.81 -9.43 6.59
N VAL A 51 4.96 -10.25 7.24
CA VAL A 51 4.07 -9.80 8.30
C VAL A 51 4.55 -10.35 9.64
N GLY A 52 4.73 -9.47 10.61
CA GLY A 52 5.21 -9.83 11.94
C GLY A 52 4.98 -8.71 12.95
N PRO A 53 5.13 -8.96 14.25
CA PRO A 53 4.94 -7.93 15.27
C PRO A 53 5.92 -6.78 15.01
N VAL A 54 5.35 -5.60 14.76
CA VAL A 54 6.10 -4.35 14.59
C VAL A 54 5.48 -3.29 15.50
N ASP A 55 6.22 -2.93 16.54
CA ASP A 55 5.86 -1.86 17.45
C ASP A 55 6.70 -0.61 17.19
N TYR A 56 6.16 0.54 17.60
CA TYR A 56 6.83 1.82 17.46
C TYR A 56 8.12 1.85 18.30
N GLN A 57 9.23 2.18 17.66
CA GLN A 57 10.53 2.36 18.30
C GLN A 57 10.93 3.84 18.33
N PRO A 58 10.96 4.52 19.49
CA PRO A 58 11.25 5.95 19.57
C PRO A 58 12.62 6.37 19.03
N THR A 59 13.56 5.44 18.91
CA THR A 59 14.92 5.67 18.39
C THR A 59 15.00 5.68 16.88
N LEU A 60 13.98 5.16 16.19
CA LEU A 60 13.92 5.09 14.73
C LEU A 60 13.13 6.28 14.17
N PRO A 61 13.59 6.89 13.05
CA PRO A 61 12.85 7.95 12.40
C PRO A 61 11.46 7.45 11.96
N LEU A 62 10.43 8.23 12.28
CA LEU A 62 9.05 7.96 11.88
C LEU A 62 8.68 8.82 10.67
N TYR A 63 8.19 8.17 9.63
CA TYR A 63 7.65 8.79 8.43
C TYR A 63 6.16 8.51 8.32
N ARG A 64 5.45 9.39 7.63
CA ARG A 64 4.06 9.17 7.20
C ARG A 64 3.98 9.18 5.70
N ALA A 65 3.17 8.29 5.13
CA ALA A 65 2.90 8.26 3.70
C ALA A 65 1.40 8.38 3.47
N ILE A 66 0.98 9.40 2.74
CA ILE A 66 -0.42 9.79 2.58
C ILE A 66 -0.82 9.67 1.12
N ASP A 67 -1.93 8.99 0.88
CA ASP A 67 -2.64 9.06 -0.39
C ASP A 67 -4.00 9.73 -0.18
N PHE A 68 -4.27 10.78 -0.95
CA PHE A 68 -5.46 11.60 -0.76
C PHE A 68 -6.64 10.99 -1.53
N GLY A 69 -7.75 10.76 -0.82
CA GLY A 69 -9.00 10.31 -1.41
C GLY A 69 -10.19 10.89 -0.68
N PHE A 70 -11.27 11.18 -1.42
CA PHE A 70 -12.56 11.58 -0.84
C PHE A 70 -13.66 10.56 -1.16
N VAL A 71 -13.93 10.36 -2.45
CA VAL A 71 -14.78 9.25 -2.95
C VAL A 71 -14.04 7.94 -2.76
N ASN A 72 -12.80 7.92 -3.24
CA ASN A 72 -11.81 6.90 -2.96
C ASN A 72 -11.25 7.06 -1.54
N PRO A 73 -10.68 6.00 -0.93
CA PRO A 73 -10.18 6.08 0.44
C PRO A 73 -8.98 7.01 0.58
N PHE A 74 -8.98 7.80 1.64
CA PHE A 74 -7.78 8.41 2.19
C PHE A 74 -6.97 7.34 2.91
N VAL A 75 -5.66 7.31 2.64
CA VAL A 75 -4.72 6.39 3.29
C VAL A 75 -3.62 7.17 3.99
N CYS A 76 -3.28 6.79 5.22
CA CYS A 76 -2.06 7.21 5.90
C CYS A 76 -1.35 5.98 6.46
N LEU A 77 -0.09 5.78 6.08
CA LEU A 77 0.79 4.74 6.62
C LEU A 77 1.80 5.37 7.58
N TRP A 78 2.04 4.74 8.72
CA TRP A 78 3.14 5.07 9.62
C TRP A 78 4.29 4.09 9.39
N ILE A 79 5.46 4.64 9.07
CA ILE A 79 6.59 3.84 8.58
C ILE A 79 7.85 4.26 9.31
N GLN A 80 8.60 3.30 9.86
CA GLN A 80 9.92 3.53 10.43
C GLN A 80 11.00 2.89 9.57
N THR A 81 12.21 3.46 9.61
CA THR A 81 13.38 2.89 8.95
C THR A 81 14.55 2.77 9.89
N ASP A 82 15.35 1.73 9.74
CA ASP A 82 16.63 1.63 10.43
C ASP A 82 17.81 2.11 9.56
N GLN A 83 19.01 2.11 10.15
CA GLN A 83 20.25 2.53 9.49
C GLN A 83 20.72 1.54 8.41
N THR A 84 20.19 0.31 8.41
CA THR A 84 20.51 -0.73 7.43
C THR A 84 19.57 -0.69 6.21
N GLY A 85 18.56 0.18 6.25
CA GLY A 85 17.56 0.34 5.19
C GLY A 85 16.39 -0.65 5.30
N ARG A 86 16.16 -1.27 6.46
CA ARG A 86 14.91 -1.99 6.72
C ARG A 86 13.78 -1.00 6.93
N VAL A 87 12.59 -1.39 6.49
CA VAL A 87 11.38 -0.58 6.48
C VAL A 87 10.32 -1.33 7.26
N PHE A 88 9.74 -0.65 8.24
CA PHE A 88 8.77 -1.18 9.17
C PHE A 88 7.48 -0.38 9.06
N VAL A 89 6.41 -0.96 8.52
CA VAL A 89 5.09 -0.31 8.52
C VAL A 89 4.40 -0.67 9.82
N ILE A 90 4.34 0.28 10.74
CA ILE A 90 3.87 0.05 12.11
C ILE A 90 2.35 0.11 12.22
N ASP A 91 1.70 0.94 11.40
CA ASP A 91 0.26 1.13 11.45
C ASP A 91 -0.29 1.70 10.14
N GLU A 92 -1.60 1.56 9.96
CA GLU A 92 -2.32 2.11 8.81
C GLU A 92 -3.61 2.81 9.25
N TYR A 93 -4.01 3.80 8.46
CA TYR A 93 -5.31 4.44 8.56
C TYR A 93 -5.92 4.55 7.18
N VAL A 94 -7.09 3.93 6.99
CA VAL A 94 -7.84 3.94 5.73
C VAL A 94 -9.26 4.41 6.02
N CYS A 95 -9.69 5.51 5.40
CA CYS A 95 -11.02 6.06 5.67
C CYS A 95 -11.57 6.82 4.45
N ARG A 96 -12.88 6.77 4.22
CA ARG A 96 -13.57 7.42 3.10
C ARG A 96 -14.46 8.56 3.61
N ARG A 97 -14.79 9.51 2.73
CA ARG A 97 -15.82 10.54 2.94
C ARG A 97 -15.66 11.36 4.23
N LYS A 98 -14.42 11.71 4.59
CA LYS A 98 -14.12 12.67 5.65
C LYS A 98 -13.37 13.86 5.09
N THR A 99 -13.42 14.96 5.83
CA THR A 99 -12.67 16.18 5.50
C THR A 99 -11.18 16.01 5.82
N ILE A 100 -10.33 16.80 5.17
CA ILE A 100 -8.89 16.82 5.46
C ILE A 100 -8.63 17.22 6.92
N ALA A 101 -9.45 18.12 7.48
CA ALA A 101 -9.33 18.52 8.88
C ALA A 101 -9.56 17.36 9.85
N GLU A 102 -10.57 16.52 9.60
CA GLU A 102 -10.85 15.32 10.40
C GLU A 102 -9.72 14.29 10.28
N HIS A 103 -9.21 14.06 9.06
CA HIS A 103 -8.06 13.18 8.85
C HIS A 103 -6.82 13.71 9.58
N ALA A 104 -6.55 15.01 9.51
CA ALA A 104 -5.40 15.63 10.17
C ALA A 104 -5.50 15.51 11.70
N ALA A 105 -6.69 15.71 12.28
CA ALA A 105 -6.93 15.52 13.69
C ALA A 105 -6.67 14.08 14.13
N PHE A 106 -7.19 13.10 13.36
CA PHE A 106 -6.94 11.68 13.62
C PHE A 106 -5.45 11.34 13.54
N ILE A 107 -4.77 11.77 12.47
CA ILE A 107 -3.35 11.50 12.27
C ILE A 107 -2.52 12.05 13.44
N LYS A 108 -2.81 13.26 13.92
CA LYS A 108 -2.11 13.83 15.08
C LYS A 108 -2.33 13.03 16.35
N ALA A 109 -3.58 12.62 16.62
CA ALA A 109 -3.93 11.86 17.81
C ALA A 109 -3.33 10.44 17.79
N HIS A 110 -3.23 9.81 16.62
CA HIS A 110 -2.69 8.46 16.45
C HIS A 110 -1.17 8.40 16.24
N THR A 111 -0.52 9.53 15.90
CA THR A 111 0.94 9.54 15.77
C THR A 111 1.57 9.36 17.16
N PRO A 112 2.40 8.32 17.39
CA PRO A 112 2.87 7.95 18.73
C PRO A 112 3.96 8.89 19.29
N CYS A 113 4.25 9.99 18.60
CA CYS A 113 5.27 10.96 18.97
C CYS A 113 4.82 12.39 18.65
N ALA A 114 5.56 13.37 19.16
CA ALA A 114 5.29 14.76 18.84
C ALA A 114 5.45 15.00 17.33
N SER A 115 4.64 15.89 16.76
CA SER A 115 4.70 16.19 15.32
C SER A 115 6.07 16.70 14.85
N THR A 116 6.89 17.26 15.76
CA THR A 116 8.26 17.70 15.52
C THR A 116 9.27 16.55 15.39
N GLN A 117 8.93 15.36 15.89
CA GLN A 117 9.76 14.16 15.84
C GLN A 117 9.47 13.30 14.59
N VAL A 118 8.43 13.61 13.83
CA VAL A 118 8.14 12.97 12.55
C VAL A 118 9.18 13.43 11.52
N ALA A 119 10.00 12.50 11.04
CA ALA A 119 11.09 12.76 10.11
C ALA A 119 10.62 13.29 8.75
N GLY A 120 9.41 12.89 8.33
CA GLY A 120 8.80 13.38 7.09
C GLY A 120 7.38 12.89 6.90
N THR A 121 6.60 13.64 6.13
CA THR A 121 5.29 13.20 5.63
C THR A 121 5.31 13.31 4.12
N PHE A 122 5.08 12.21 3.42
CA PHE A 122 5.12 12.13 1.97
C PHE A 122 3.71 11.97 1.42
N CYS A 123 3.40 12.63 0.30
CA CYS A 123 2.08 12.54 -0.30
C CYS A 123 2.08 12.46 -1.83
N ASP A 124 0.92 12.17 -2.40
CA ASP A 124 0.66 12.25 -3.84
C ASP A 124 0.90 13.68 -4.38
N PRO A 125 1.70 13.86 -5.45
CA PRO A 125 1.77 15.10 -6.22
C PRO A 125 0.41 15.67 -6.66
N ALA A 126 -0.60 14.84 -6.91
CA ALA A 126 -1.93 15.29 -7.34
C ALA A 126 -2.70 16.02 -6.23
N GLY A 127 -2.40 15.75 -4.94
CA GLY A 127 -3.02 16.43 -3.79
C GLY A 127 -2.68 17.93 -3.68
N ALA A 128 -1.70 18.41 -4.47
CA ALA A 128 -1.38 19.82 -4.60
C ALA A 128 -2.29 20.56 -5.62
N GLY A 129 -3.03 19.83 -6.45
CA GLY A 129 -4.06 20.38 -7.31
C GLY A 129 -5.20 20.99 -6.49
N ARG A 130 -5.81 22.07 -6.98
CA ARG A 130 -6.97 22.68 -6.31
C ARG A 130 -8.14 21.70 -6.34
N ASN A 131 -8.77 21.45 -5.18
CA ASN A 131 -10.03 20.72 -5.13
C ASN A 131 -11.18 21.66 -5.53
N ASP A 132 -12.10 21.18 -6.35
CA ASP A 132 -13.28 21.95 -6.80
C ASP A 132 -14.23 22.33 -5.65
N ILE A 133 -14.16 21.62 -4.52
CA ILE A 133 -15.06 21.81 -3.36
C ILE A 133 -14.55 22.89 -2.39
N THR A 134 -13.23 22.96 -2.13
CA THR A 134 -12.65 23.86 -1.12
C THR A 134 -11.82 25.00 -1.71
N GLY A 135 -11.50 24.96 -3.01
CA GLY A 135 -10.68 25.96 -3.68
C GLY A 135 -9.19 25.96 -3.30
N THR A 136 -8.81 25.16 -2.30
CA THR A 136 -7.44 24.89 -1.85
C THR A 136 -7.05 23.44 -2.11
N GLY A 137 -5.76 23.18 -2.35
CA GLY A 137 -5.28 21.79 -2.47
C GLY A 137 -5.28 21.09 -1.12
N ALA A 138 -5.57 19.78 -1.09
CA ALA A 138 -5.60 18.97 0.13
C ALA A 138 -4.29 19.07 0.93
N VAL A 139 -3.15 19.22 0.25
CA VAL A 139 -1.84 19.46 0.87
C VAL A 139 -1.80 20.77 1.66
N HIS A 140 -2.42 21.85 1.17
CA HIS A 140 -2.45 23.13 1.86
C HIS A 140 -3.33 23.08 3.11
N GLU A 141 -4.49 22.41 3.04
CA GLU A 141 -5.35 22.18 4.20
C GLU A 141 -4.64 21.35 5.27
N LEU A 142 -3.92 20.30 4.85
CA LEU A 142 -3.13 19.47 5.74
C LEU A 142 -1.98 20.27 6.40
N ALA A 143 -1.33 21.16 5.64
CA ALA A 143 -0.28 22.05 6.13
C ALA A 143 -0.83 23.11 7.10
N ALA A 144 -2.00 23.69 6.82
CA ALA A 144 -2.71 24.59 7.72
C ALA A 144 -3.11 23.88 9.02
N ALA A 145 -3.45 22.60 8.93
CA ALA A 145 -3.64 21.72 10.08
C ALA A 145 -2.30 21.30 10.72
N GLY A 146 -1.14 21.82 10.33
CA GLY A 146 0.15 21.56 10.99
C GLY A 146 0.85 20.26 10.58
N ILE A 147 0.41 19.59 9.51
CA ILE A 147 1.08 18.43 8.91
C ILE A 147 1.65 18.87 7.57
N ARG A 148 2.95 19.16 7.53
CA ARG A 148 3.64 19.53 6.29
C ARG A 148 3.98 18.27 5.50
N ALA A 149 3.36 18.11 4.35
CA ALA A 149 3.64 17.02 3.42
C ALA A 149 4.56 17.47 2.28
N THR A 150 5.46 16.60 1.87
CA THR A 150 6.34 16.79 0.70
C THR A 150 6.05 15.72 -0.33
N TRP A 151 6.32 16.02 -1.59
CA TRP A 151 6.09 15.08 -2.68
C TRP A 151 7.17 15.19 -3.74
N ARG A 152 7.30 14.13 -4.52
CA ARG A 152 8.20 14.07 -5.67
C ARG A 152 7.49 13.39 -6.82
N LYS A 153 7.62 13.97 -8.01
CA LYS A 153 7.17 13.33 -9.24
C LYS A 153 8.04 12.10 -9.52
N SER A 154 7.41 10.96 -9.74
CA SER A 154 8.05 9.69 -10.10
C SER A 154 7.13 8.92 -11.04
N ARG A 155 7.71 7.96 -11.77
CA ARG A 155 6.91 7.02 -12.55
C ARG A 155 6.35 5.94 -11.63
N ILE A 156 5.15 5.45 -11.91
CA ILE A 156 4.50 4.40 -11.11
C ILE A 156 5.39 3.15 -11.07
N LEU A 157 5.90 2.71 -12.22
CA LEU A 157 6.81 1.57 -12.35
C LEU A 157 8.07 1.71 -11.50
N GLU A 158 8.69 2.90 -11.46
CA GLU A 158 9.89 3.14 -10.63
C GLU A 158 9.59 2.87 -9.14
N GLY A 159 8.42 3.29 -8.67
CA GLY A 159 8.03 3.09 -7.30
C GLY A 159 7.62 1.64 -7.00
N ILE A 160 6.97 0.95 -7.94
CA ILE A 160 6.68 -0.49 -7.84
C ILE A 160 7.97 -1.30 -7.72
N GLU A 161 8.98 -1.01 -8.54
CA GLU A 161 10.28 -1.68 -8.47
C GLU A 161 10.96 -1.48 -7.11
N LYS A 162 10.86 -0.30 -6.50
CA LYS A 162 11.38 -0.07 -5.15
C LYS A 162 10.68 -0.93 -4.10
N ILE A 163 9.37 -1.11 -4.21
CA ILE A 163 8.61 -2.00 -3.32
C ILE A 163 9.02 -3.45 -3.56
N ARG A 164 9.17 -3.89 -4.82
CA ARG A 164 9.64 -5.25 -5.17
C ARG A 164 11.00 -5.54 -4.55
N VAL A 165 11.98 -4.63 -4.67
CA VAL A 165 13.29 -4.77 -4.04
C VAL A 165 13.20 -4.81 -2.51
N ALA A 166 12.27 -4.05 -1.91
CA ALA A 166 12.07 -4.06 -0.47
C ALA A 166 11.42 -5.36 0.03
N LEU A 167 10.55 -5.98 -0.76
CA LEU A 167 10.00 -7.30 -0.50
C LEU A 167 11.08 -8.37 -0.66
N ARG A 168 11.75 -8.37 -1.81
CA ARG A 168 12.83 -9.29 -2.11
C ARG A 168 13.78 -8.70 -3.13
N ALA A 169 14.99 -8.38 -2.67
CA ALA A 169 16.08 -7.96 -3.53
C ALA A 169 16.65 -9.15 -4.31
N GLY A 170 17.46 -8.87 -5.34
CA GLY A 170 18.07 -9.92 -6.19
C GLY A 170 19.03 -10.87 -5.45
N ASP A 171 19.50 -10.50 -4.26
CA ASP A 171 20.27 -11.37 -3.36
C ASP A 171 19.38 -12.26 -2.47
N GLY A 172 18.06 -12.19 -2.66
CA GLY A 172 17.06 -12.93 -1.90
C GLY A 172 16.69 -12.28 -0.55
N THR A 173 17.26 -11.11 -0.21
CA THR A 173 16.97 -10.44 1.07
C THR A 173 15.71 -9.59 1.00
N GLY A 174 14.83 -9.74 1.98
CA GLY A 174 13.68 -8.86 2.22
C GLY A 174 13.99 -7.83 3.29
N ARG A 175 13.51 -6.60 3.10
CA ARG A 175 13.74 -5.46 4.00
C ARG A 175 12.45 -4.81 4.48
N LEU A 176 11.30 -5.19 3.94
CA LEU A 176 9.98 -4.69 4.33
C LEU A 176 9.32 -5.63 5.33
N THR A 177 8.89 -5.08 6.46
CA THR A 177 8.06 -5.78 7.44
C THR A 177 6.82 -4.95 7.77
N LEU A 178 5.67 -5.61 7.79
CA LEU A 178 4.36 -5.00 8.04
C LEU A 178 3.80 -5.50 9.37
N SER A 179 3.26 -4.59 10.16
CA SER A 179 2.45 -4.95 11.32
C SER A 179 1.19 -5.72 10.89
N PRO A 180 0.71 -6.72 11.65
CA PRO A 180 -0.56 -7.41 11.36
C PRO A 180 -1.77 -6.47 11.43
N ARG A 181 -1.61 -5.28 12.04
CA ARG A 181 -2.63 -4.23 12.06
C ARG A 181 -2.88 -3.62 10.67
N CYS A 182 -1.92 -3.74 9.75
CA CYS A 182 -1.96 -3.16 8.41
C CYS A 182 -2.77 -4.03 7.42
N VAL A 183 -4.01 -4.37 7.79
CA VAL A 183 -4.84 -5.35 7.09
C VAL A 183 -5.09 -4.96 5.63
N ARG A 184 -5.36 -3.69 5.35
CA ARG A 184 -5.65 -3.18 4.00
C ARG A 184 -4.42 -3.12 3.13
N LEU A 185 -3.27 -2.72 3.68
CA LEU A 185 -2.02 -2.79 2.94
C LEU A 185 -1.61 -4.23 2.63
N ILE A 186 -1.79 -5.16 3.58
CA ILE A 186 -1.52 -6.59 3.38
C ILE A 186 -2.44 -7.17 2.29
N GLU A 187 -3.74 -6.86 2.36
CA GLU A 187 -4.72 -7.26 1.34
C GLU A 187 -4.34 -6.69 -0.03
N ALA A 188 -3.99 -5.40 -0.09
CA ALA A 188 -3.57 -4.75 -1.32
C ALA A 188 -2.32 -5.42 -1.92
N LEU A 189 -1.29 -5.72 -1.13
CA LEU A 189 -0.09 -6.40 -1.62
C LEU A 189 -0.37 -7.81 -2.19
N ARG A 190 -1.42 -8.49 -1.72
CA ARG A 190 -1.82 -9.82 -2.21
C ARG A 190 -2.66 -9.74 -3.48
N CYS A 191 -3.52 -8.71 -3.59
CA CYS A 191 -4.54 -8.62 -4.63
C CYS A 191 -4.14 -7.71 -5.79
N TYR A 192 -3.11 -6.88 -5.65
CA TYR A 192 -2.71 -5.94 -6.69
C TYR A 192 -2.16 -6.66 -7.92
N HIS A 193 -2.80 -6.45 -9.08
CA HIS A 193 -2.56 -7.23 -10.29
C HIS A 193 -2.52 -6.36 -11.57
N TYR A 194 -1.93 -6.92 -12.62
CA TYR A 194 -2.05 -6.42 -13.98
C TYR A 194 -3.36 -6.91 -14.62
N PRO A 195 -3.96 -6.13 -15.52
CA PRO A 195 -5.21 -6.54 -16.17
C PRO A 195 -5.02 -7.84 -16.96
N ALA A 196 -5.96 -8.77 -16.83
CA ALA A 196 -5.93 -10.05 -17.54
C ALA A 196 -6.31 -9.84 -19.02
N GLY A 197 -5.32 -9.96 -19.91
CA GLY A 197 -5.44 -10.19 -21.36
C GLY A 197 -6.61 -9.55 -22.13
N GLY A 198 -6.38 -8.40 -22.76
CA GLY A 198 -7.21 -7.88 -23.85
C GLY A 198 -6.62 -6.63 -24.52
N ALA A 199 -6.22 -6.75 -25.80
CA ALA A 199 -5.82 -5.66 -26.71
C ALA A 199 -4.92 -4.55 -26.11
N GLY A 200 -3.74 -4.96 -25.65
CA GLY A 200 -2.69 -4.06 -25.16
C GLY A 200 -2.20 -4.55 -23.81
N VAL A 201 -1.02 -5.16 -23.77
CA VAL A 201 -0.31 -5.41 -22.51
C VAL A 201 0.02 -4.03 -21.95
N THR A 202 -0.83 -3.52 -21.07
CA THR A 202 -0.52 -2.28 -20.36
C THR A 202 0.51 -2.63 -19.31
N GLU A 203 1.68 -1.98 -19.37
CA GLU A 203 2.71 -2.14 -18.33
C GLU A 203 2.27 -1.60 -16.97
N LEU A 204 1.09 -0.96 -16.90
CA LEU A 204 0.54 -0.41 -15.68
C LEU A 204 -0.44 -1.38 -15.01
N PRO A 205 -0.41 -1.45 -13.67
CA PRO A 205 -1.35 -2.25 -12.90
C PRO A 205 -2.78 -1.70 -12.99
N GLU A 206 -3.75 -2.58 -12.76
CA GLU A 206 -5.16 -2.20 -12.74
C GLU A 206 -5.48 -1.31 -11.54
N LYS A 207 -6.25 -0.25 -11.78
CA LYS A 207 -6.73 0.66 -10.73
C LYS A 207 -8.16 0.30 -10.38
N ASP A 208 -8.32 -0.51 -9.34
CA ASP A 208 -9.62 -0.94 -8.83
C ASP A 208 -10.23 0.03 -7.80
N GLY A 209 -9.48 1.07 -7.38
CA GLY A 209 -9.90 2.07 -6.39
C GLY A 209 -9.99 1.53 -4.96
N LEU A 210 -9.49 0.32 -4.71
CA LEU A 210 -9.50 -0.33 -3.40
C LEU A 210 -8.09 -0.71 -2.95
N HIS A 211 -7.32 -1.38 -3.81
CA HIS A 211 -5.99 -1.90 -3.51
C HIS A 211 -4.87 -0.97 -4.01
N ASP A 212 -5.15 -0.09 -4.96
CA ASP A 212 -4.18 0.86 -5.49
C ASP A 212 -3.78 1.92 -4.45
N HIS A 213 -4.72 2.42 -3.65
CA HIS A 213 -4.46 3.51 -2.69
C HIS A 213 -3.42 3.17 -1.60
N PRO A 214 -3.49 2.01 -0.89
CA PRO A 214 -2.43 1.63 0.05
C PRO A 214 -1.07 1.44 -0.61
N ILE A 215 -1.05 0.87 -1.83
CA ILE A 215 0.19 0.67 -2.60
C ILE A 215 0.77 2.01 -3.03
N ASP A 216 -0.05 2.95 -3.50
CA ASP A 216 0.38 4.28 -3.88
C ASP A 216 0.94 5.06 -2.69
N ALA A 217 0.30 4.99 -1.52
CA ALA A 217 0.85 5.56 -0.29
C ALA A 217 2.25 5.00 0.02
N LEU A 218 2.41 3.66 -0.02
CA LEU A 218 3.70 3.01 0.21
C LEU A 218 4.73 3.40 -0.86
N ARG A 219 4.30 3.53 -2.12
CA ARG A 219 5.11 3.96 -3.26
C ARG A 219 5.67 5.36 -3.04
N TYR A 220 4.83 6.30 -2.61
CA TYR A 220 5.25 7.67 -2.30
C TYR A 220 6.33 7.70 -1.21
N PHE A 221 6.22 6.83 -0.20
CA PHE A 221 7.28 6.69 0.78
C PHE A 221 8.61 6.26 0.16
N PHE A 222 8.64 5.16 -0.59
CA PHE A 222 9.88 4.63 -1.17
C PHE A 222 10.56 5.59 -2.16
N VAL A 223 9.76 6.36 -2.91
CA VAL A 223 10.26 7.37 -3.85
C VAL A 223 10.96 8.52 -3.10
N ASN A 224 10.44 8.92 -1.94
CA ASN A 224 10.94 10.09 -1.22
C ASN A 224 12.04 9.75 -0.20
N VAL A 225 11.95 8.60 0.48
CA VAL A 225 12.88 8.24 1.57
C VAL A 225 14.33 8.10 1.09
N ALA A 226 14.54 7.56 -0.12
CA ALA A 226 15.86 7.40 -0.71
C ALA A 226 16.59 8.74 -0.94
N SER A 227 15.86 9.84 -1.12
CA SER A 227 16.43 11.18 -1.27
C SER A 227 16.59 11.92 0.05
N ALA A 228 15.79 11.58 1.07
CA ALA A 228 15.94 12.11 2.42
C ALA A 228 17.19 11.55 3.13
N ALA A 229 17.64 10.34 2.75
CA ALA A 229 18.84 9.69 3.26
C ALA A 229 20.16 10.23 2.67
N ALA A 230 20.11 11.12 1.67
CA ALA A 230 21.32 11.79 1.19
C ALA A 230 21.81 12.77 2.27
N PRO A 231 23.05 12.64 2.78
CA PRO A 231 23.55 13.55 3.80
C PRO A 231 23.52 14.97 3.25
N ARG A 232 22.80 15.88 3.94
CA ARG A 232 22.91 17.31 3.70
C ARG A 232 24.38 17.68 3.91
N LYS A 233 25.13 17.90 2.82
CA LYS A 233 26.44 18.54 2.90
C LYS A 233 26.22 19.91 3.55
N HIS A 234 26.53 20.02 4.83
CA HIS A 234 26.69 21.31 5.47
C HIS A 234 27.84 22.01 4.74
N ARG A 235 27.50 23.00 3.91
CA ARG A 235 28.47 23.99 3.44
C ARG A 235 28.60 24.99 4.59
N TYR A 236 29.80 25.05 5.14
CA TYR A 236 30.28 26.15 5.99
C TYR A 236 30.18 27.47 5.22
#